data_AF-M3CGK9-F1
#
_entry.id   AF-M3CGK9-F1
#
_cell.length_a   1.000
_cell.length_b   1.000
_cell.length_c   1.000
_cell.angle_alpha   90.00
_cell.angle_beta   90.00
_cell.angle_gamma   90.00
#
_symmetry.space_group_name_H-M   'P 1'
#
loop_
_entity.id
_entity.type
_entity.pdbx_description
1 polymer ?
#
loop_
_entity_poly.entity_id
_entity_poly.type
_entity_poly.pdbx_seq_one_letter_code
_entity_poly.pdbx_strand_id
1 'polypeptide(L)'
;MRLLSLLTTAILPLTALAAKDTGDRFEIASSKPQPARLDDKSYEQLTKAPRDYSVAVLLTALDARFGCQLCNQFQPEWDMLAKSWTKGDKTKESRLVFATLDFLDGKATFQSMMLQTAPVLLLFHPTTGPHANTDKPMERLEFNTGISTAEPVHSWLSRLLPGRPHPPVVRPINYIKIATTTVAVLGGLTFLTVAGPYLLPVIQSRNLWAAISLIAVLLFTSGHMFNHIRKVPYVASNGKGGVSYFSGGFQSQFGMETQIVAAIYGVLSFATISLAIKTPRIVDPRQQKMAVMVWGGIILLVYSFLLSVFRVKNGGYPFWLPPF
;
A
#
# COMPACT_ATOMS: atom_id res chain seq x y z
N MET A 1 3.49 46.16 -76.41
CA MET A 1 4.33 45.01 -75.97
C MET A 1 5.20 45.27 -74.74
N ARG A 2 5.52 46.51 -74.33
CA ARG A 2 6.37 46.78 -73.14
C ARG A 2 5.63 46.87 -71.79
N LEU A 3 4.30 47.06 -71.80
CA LEU A 3 3.51 47.14 -70.56
C LEU A 3 3.28 45.76 -69.90
N LEU A 4 3.19 44.70 -70.71
CA LEU A 4 2.97 43.34 -70.23
C LEU A 4 4.22 42.74 -69.57
N SER A 5 5.42 43.10 -70.01
CA SER A 5 6.68 42.65 -69.40
C SER A 5 7.01 43.34 -68.08
N LEU A 6 6.49 44.55 -67.86
CA LEU A 6 6.59 45.27 -66.59
C LEU A 6 5.62 44.71 -65.54
N LEU A 7 4.44 44.24 -65.96
CA LEU A 7 3.49 43.60 -65.04
C LEU A 7 3.97 42.22 -64.58
N THR A 8 4.63 41.44 -65.44
CA THR A 8 5.14 40.11 -65.06
C THR A 8 6.35 40.17 -64.12
N THR A 9 7.17 41.22 -64.22
CA THR A 9 8.33 41.44 -63.33
C THR A 9 7.93 42.00 -61.96
N ALA A 10 6.81 42.70 -61.85
CA ALA A 10 6.26 43.19 -60.59
C ALA A 10 5.57 42.10 -59.72
N ILE A 11 5.19 40.96 -60.31
CA ILE A 11 4.53 39.85 -59.60
C ILE A 11 5.53 38.86 -58.97
N LEU A 12 6.77 38.79 -59.50
CA LEU A 12 7.85 37.95 -58.98
C LEU A 12 8.28 38.23 -57.52
N PRO A 13 8.33 39.48 -57.01
CA PRO A 13 8.64 39.71 -55.60
C PRO A 13 7.45 39.42 -54.67
N LEU A 14 6.21 39.40 -55.17
CA LEU A 14 5.02 39.10 -54.36
C LEU A 14 4.87 37.59 -54.07
N THR A 15 5.38 36.72 -54.94
CA THR A 15 5.40 35.27 -54.67
C THR A 15 6.55 34.85 -53.75
N ALA A 16 7.62 35.66 -53.64
CA ALA A 16 8.74 35.40 -52.73
C ALA A 16 8.47 35.80 -51.26
N LEU A 17 7.53 36.73 -51.00
CA LEU A 17 7.17 37.16 -49.64
C LEU A 17 6.08 36.30 -48.96
N ALA A 18 5.58 35.24 -49.60
CA ALA A 18 4.57 34.35 -49.03
C ALA A 18 5.15 33.14 -48.27
N ALA A 19 6.48 33.02 -48.16
CA ALA A 19 7.12 32.05 -47.26
C ALA A 19 7.35 32.70 -45.89
N LYS A 20 6.26 32.88 -45.12
CA LYS A 20 6.38 33.12 -43.67
C LYS A 20 6.83 31.81 -43.05
N ASP A 21 8.14 31.62 -42.97
CA ASP A 21 8.77 30.52 -42.25
C ASP A 21 8.33 30.61 -40.78
N THR A 22 7.37 29.78 -40.39
CA THR A 22 7.02 29.57 -39.00
C THR A 22 8.27 29.03 -38.33
N GLY A 23 8.97 29.85 -37.53
CA GLY A 23 10.26 29.51 -36.94
C GLY A 23 10.34 28.06 -36.44
N ASP A 24 11.52 27.45 -36.60
CA ASP A 24 11.75 26.00 -36.43
C ASP A 24 11.02 25.47 -35.19
N ARG A 25 9.95 24.69 -35.44
CA ARG A 25 9.06 24.16 -34.39
C ARG A 25 9.85 23.33 -33.38
N PHE A 26 10.96 22.72 -33.83
CA PHE A 26 11.88 22.00 -32.98
C PHE A 26 12.58 22.92 -31.98
N GLU A 27 13.05 24.09 -32.40
CA GLU A 27 13.73 25.04 -31.52
C GLU A 27 12.78 25.57 -30.44
N ILE A 28 11.54 25.89 -30.83
CA ILE A 28 10.50 26.34 -29.90
C ILE A 28 10.16 25.23 -28.89
N ALA A 29 9.96 24.00 -29.35
CA ALA A 29 9.62 22.88 -28.46
C ALA A 29 10.80 22.46 -27.55
N SER A 30 12.02 22.49 -28.08
CA SER A 30 13.24 22.12 -27.33
C SER A 30 13.73 23.21 -26.37
N SER A 31 13.24 24.44 -26.49
CA SER A 31 13.51 25.53 -25.54
C SER A 31 12.71 25.42 -24.24
N LYS A 32 11.59 24.69 -24.25
CA LYS A 32 10.72 24.51 -23.09
C LYS A 32 11.22 23.34 -22.22
N PRO A 33 10.93 23.35 -20.90
CA PRO A 33 11.18 22.20 -20.05
C PRO A 33 10.48 20.95 -20.60
N GLN A 34 11.24 19.86 -20.75
CA GLN A 34 10.70 18.58 -21.20
C GLN A 34 10.43 17.66 -20.00
N PRO A 35 9.33 16.88 -20.01
CA PRO A 35 8.39 16.73 -21.12
C PRO A 35 7.43 17.93 -21.25
N ALA A 36 7.24 18.40 -22.49
CA ALA A 36 6.37 19.54 -22.77
C ALA A 36 4.89 19.14 -22.57
N ARG A 37 4.14 19.93 -21.80
CA ARG A 37 2.69 19.73 -21.63
C ARG A 37 1.97 20.22 -22.88
N LEU A 38 1.15 19.35 -23.47
CA LEU A 38 0.39 19.61 -24.68
C LEU A 38 -1.11 19.72 -24.38
N ASP A 39 -1.79 20.44 -25.26
CA ASP A 39 -3.23 20.48 -25.46
C ASP A 39 -3.56 19.99 -26.88
N ASP A 40 -4.83 19.82 -27.23
CA ASP A 40 -5.25 19.36 -28.57
C ASP A 40 -4.60 20.17 -29.72
N LYS A 41 -4.46 21.50 -29.57
CA LYS A 41 -3.91 22.38 -30.62
C LYS A 41 -2.40 22.25 -30.74
N SER A 42 -1.67 22.24 -29.63
CA SER A 42 -0.21 22.12 -29.62
C SER A 42 0.24 20.70 -29.96
N TYR A 43 -0.56 19.68 -29.66
CA TYR A 43 -0.35 18.32 -30.15
C TYR A 43 -0.42 18.26 -31.68
N GLU A 44 -1.46 18.82 -32.28
CA GLU A 44 -1.57 18.87 -33.75
C GLU A 44 -0.40 19.66 -34.35
N GLN A 45 -0.06 20.83 -33.81
CA GLN A 45 1.04 21.65 -34.31
C GLN A 45 2.41 20.95 -34.22
N LEU A 46 2.66 20.22 -33.12
CA LEU A 46 3.92 19.53 -32.88
C LEU A 46 4.08 18.27 -33.72
N THR A 47 2.98 17.58 -34.04
CA THR A 47 2.98 16.31 -34.77
C THR A 47 2.71 16.45 -36.27
N LYS A 48 2.19 17.61 -36.73
CA LYS A 48 1.85 17.87 -38.14
C LYS A 48 3.07 17.81 -39.06
N ALA A 49 2.98 16.99 -40.12
CA ALA A 49 3.96 16.94 -41.20
C ALA A 49 3.90 18.21 -42.08
N PRO A 50 5.01 18.64 -42.71
CA PRO A 50 6.35 18.06 -42.66
C PRO A 50 7.16 18.45 -41.39
N ARG A 51 7.99 17.54 -40.88
CA ARG A 51 8.84 17.68 -39.68
C ARG A 51 10.21 17.01 -39.86
N ASP A 52 11.27 17.66 -39.39
CA ASP A 52 12.67 17.18 -39.39
C ASP A 52 13.12 16.58 -38.05
N TYR A 53 12.24 16.57 -37.04
CA TYR A 53 12.48 16.05 -35.70
C TYR A 53 11.53 14.89 -35.35
N SER A 54 11.93 14.10 -34.36
CA SER A 54 11.13 13.04 -33.75
C SER A 54 10.39 13.55 -32.53
N VAL A 55 9.17 13.07 -32.30
CA VAL A 55 8.36 13.46 -31.13
C VAL A 55 7.90 12.23 -30.39
N ALA A 56 8.24 12.13 -29.11
CA ALA A 56 7.72 11.10 -28.22
C ALA A 56 6.64 11.72 -27.33
N VAL A 57 5.38 11.33 -27.53
CA VAL A 57 4.23 11.84 -26.78
C VAL A 57 3.69 10.75 -25.86
N LEU A 58 3.72 11.02 -24.55
CA LEU A 58 3.03 10.21 -23.57
C LEU A 58 1.58 10.69 -23.43
N LEU A 59 0.63 9.84 -23.80
CA LEU A 59 -0.79 10.05 -23.57
C LEU A 59 -1.15 9.41 -22.22
N THR A 60 -1.62 10.23 -21.28
CA THR A 60 -1.84 9.84 -19.88
C THR A 60 -3.16 10.37 -19.35
N ALA A 61 -3.59 9.87 -18.21
CA ALA A 61 -4.76 10.35 -17.48
C ALA A 61 -4.42 10.42 -15.98
N LEU A 62 -3.97 11.59 -15.51
CA LEU A 62 -3.48 11.74 -14.14
C LEU A 62 -4.58 12.05 -13.13
N ASP A 63 -5.71 12.61 -13.58
CA ASP A 63 -6.81 12.97 -12.69
C ASP A 63 -7.37 11.74 -11.95
N ALA A 64 -7.56 11.89 -10.65
CA ALA A 64 -8.02 10.83 -9.76
C ALA A 64 -9.38 10.23 -10.18
N ARG A 65 -10.21 10.99 -10.90
CA ARG A 65 -11.51 10.54 -11.43
C ARG A 65 -11.39 9.38 -12.40
N PHE A 66 -10.24 9.23 -13.08
CA PHE A 66 -9.99 8.14 -14.02
C PHE A 66 -9.39 6.89 -13.37
N GLY A 67 -8.94 6.99 -12.11
CA GLY A 67 -8.42 5.83 -11.37
C GLY A 67 -7.17 5.17 -11.99
N CYS A 68 -6.44 5.84 -12.87
CA CYS A 68 -5.29 5.26 -13.58
C CYS A 68 -4.05 5.16 -12.66
N GLN A 69 -3.90 4.02 -11.98
CA GLN A 69 -2.73 3.76 -11.12
C GLN A 69 -1.42 3.75 -11.92
N LEU A 70 -1.42 3.12 -13.09
CA LEU A 70 -0.23 3.02 -13.94
C LEU A 70 0.23 4.38 -14.47
N CYS A 71 -0.70 5.27 -14.83
CA CYS A 71 -0.41 6.64 -15.24
C CYS A 71 0.32 7.42 -14.13
N ASN A 72 -0.18 7.32 -12.89
CA ASN A 72 0.41 8.00 -11.73
C ASN A 72 1.79 7.43 -11.35
N GLN A 73 1.97 6.12 -11.51
CA GLN A 73 3.26 5.46 -11.25
C GLN A 73 4.31 5.79 -12.32
N PHE A 74 3.92 5.83 -13.60
CA PHE A 74 4.85 6.01 -14.70
C PHE A 74 5.17 7.49 -15.00
N GLN A 75 4.28 8.43 -14.68
CA GLN A 75 4.52 9.86 -14.89
C GLN A 75 5.89 10.37 -14.36
N PRO A 76 6.31 10.08 -13.11
CA PRO A 76 7.62 10.50 -12.63
C PRO A 76 8.78 9.85 -13.39
N GLU A 77 8.62 8.61 -13.85
CA GLU A 77 9.62 7.91 -14.66
C GLU A 77 9.76 8.55 -16.05
N TRP A 78 8.66 8.95 -16.67
CA TRP A 78 8.64 9.71 -17.92
C TRP A 78 9.31 11.08 -17.78
N ASP A 79 8.98 11.82 -16.72
CA ASP A 79 9.56 13.12 -16.44
C ASP A 79 11.09 13.00 -16.23
N MET A 80 11.53 11.94 -15.55
CA MET A 80 12.95 11.67 -15.32
C MET A 80 13.68 11.27 -16.61
N LEU A 81 13.04 10.48 -17.47
CA LEU A 81 13.59 10.08 -18.77
C LEU A 81 13.81 11.30 -19.66
N ALA A 82 12.79 12.16 -19.81
CA ALA A 82 12.88 13.38 -20.61
C ALA A 82 13.97 14.34 -20.10
N LYS A 83 14.08 14.52 -18.78
CA LYS A 83 15.14 15.33 -18.15
C LYS A 83 16.53 14.73 -18.35
N SER A 84 16.67 13.42 -18.23
CA SER A 84 17.96 12.73 -18.44
C SER A 84 18.42 12.87 -19.90
N TRP A 85 17.48 12.71 -20.84
CA TRP A 85 17.76 12.83 -22.27
C TRP A 85 18.17 14.24 -22.67
N THR A 86 17.39 15.26 -22.27
CA THR A 86 17.70 16.67 -22.57
C THR A 86 18.99 17.15 -21.92
N LYS A 87 19.32 16.68 -20.72
CA LYS A 87 20.57 17.01 -20.04
C LYS A 87 21.79 16.37 -20.70
N GLY A 88 21.62 15.17 -21.25
CA GLY A 88 22.68 14.42 -21.91
C GLY A 88 22.93 14.84 -23.35
N ASP A 89 21.89 15.21 -24.09
CA ASP A 89 21.97 15.71 -25.47
C ASP A 89 22.03 17.25 -25.52
N LYS A 90 23.15 17.81 -25.06
CA LYS A 90 23.33 19.28 -24.99
C LYS A 90 23.37 19.94 -26.37
N THR A 91 23.85 19.23 -27.39
CA THR A 91 23.95 19.70 -28.78
C THR A 91 22.66 19.51 -29.57
N LYS A 92 21.62 18.90 -28.96
CA LYS A 92 20.31 18.62 -29.58
C LYS A 92 20.42 17.78 -30.85
N GLU A 93 21.44 16.94 -30.95
CA GLU A 93 21.72 16.10 -32.11
C GLU A 93 20.72 14.94 -32.25
N SER A 94 20.10 14.51 -31.14
CA SER A 94 19.08 13.45 -31.19
C SER A 94 17.78 13.91 -31.87
N ARG A 95 17.57 15.22 -32.02
CA ARG A 95 16.37 15.83 -32.61
C ARG A 95 15.08 15.19 -32.08
N LEU A 96 15.03 14.90 -30.76
CA LEU A 96 13.90 14.26 -30.09
C LEU A 96 13.24 15.23 -29.11
N VAL A 97 11.91 15.35 -29.21
CA VAL A 97 11.09 16.15 -28.28
C VAL A 97 10.22 15.22 -27.45
N PHE A 98 10.34 15.30 -26.13
CA PHE A 98 9.46 14.63 -25.19
C PHE A 98 8.26 15.52 -24.85
N ALA A 99 7.08 14.94 -24.89
CA ALA A 99 5.84 15.63 -24.58
C ALA A 99 4.87 14.75 -23.79
N THR A 100 3.93 15.38 -23.10
CA THR A 100 2.88 14.72 -22.33
C THR A 100 1.54 15.39 -22.65
N LEU A 101 0.55 14.58 -23.01
CA LEU A 101 -0.83 15.00 -23.24
C LEU A 101 -1.72 14.29 -22.20
N ASP A 102 -2.34 15.07 -21.31
CA ASP A 102 -3.35 14.53 -20.39
C ASP A 102 -4.71 14.45 -21.10
N PHE A 103 -5.49 13.42 -20.78
CA PHE A 103 -6.85 13.25 -21.28
C PHE A 103 -7.74 14.48 -21.06
N LEU A 104 -7.57 15.23 -19.96
CA LEU A 104 -8.38 16.44 -19.73
C LEU A 104 -8.11 17.55 -20.75
N ASP A 105 -6.84 17.70 -21.16
CA ASP A 105 -6.38 18.75 -22.09
C ASP A 105 -6.43 18.30 -23.56
N GLY A 106 -6.60 17.00 -23.81
CA GLY A 106 -6.46 16.36 -25.13
C GLY A 106 -7.64 15.49 -25.58
N LYS A 107 -8.86 15.74 -25.09
CA LYS A 107 -10.02 14.84 -25.31
C LYS A 107 -10.27 14.55 -26.80
N ALA A 108 -10.15 15.56 -27.66
CA ALA A 108 -10.39 15.40 -29.10
C ALA A 108 -9.33 14.48 -29.72
N THR A 109 -8.07 14.64 -29.31
CA THR A 109 -6.94 13.81 -29.75
C THR A 109 -7.14 12.34 -29.35
N PHE A 110 -7.53 12.07 -28.10
CA PHE A 110 -7.81 10.69 -27.64
C PHE A 110 -8.96 10.03 -28.44
N GLN A 111 -10.01 10.79 -28.75
CA GLN A 111 -11.13 10.32 -29.57
C GLN A 111 -10.72 10.05 -31.02
N SER A 112 -9.95 10.96 -31.63
CA SER A 112 -9.48 10.81 -33.02
C SER A 112 -8.59 9.58 -33.22
N MET A 113 -7.82 9.20 -32.19
CA MET A 113 -6.93 8.04 -32.22
C MET A 113 -7.57 6.78 -31.66
N MET A 114 -8.85 6.84 -31.28
CA MET A 114 -9.62 5.71 -30.74
C MET A 114 -8.91 5.00 -29.58
N LEU A 115 -8.24 5.76 -28.70
CA LEU A 115 -7.52 5.21 -27.57
C LEU A 115 -8.49 4.83 -26.45
N GLN A 116 -8.53 3.54 -26.11
CA GLN A 116 -9.38 3.00 -25.04
C GLN A 116 -8.62 2.79 -23.72
N THR A 117 -7.29 2.91 -23.73
CA THR A 117 -6.41 2.65 -22.58
C THR A 117 -5.39 3.78 -22.40
N ALA A 118 -4.95 3.97 -21.15
CA ALA A 118 -3.86 4.88 -20.78
C ALA A 118 -2.98 4.20 -19.70
N PRO A 119 -1.68 4.49 -19.64
CA PRO A 119 -0.92 5.35 -20.54
C PRO A 119 -0.60 4.67 -21.90
N VAL A 120 -0.37 5.48 -22.93
CA VAL A 120 0.11 5.04 -24.26
C VAL A 120 1.22 5.97 -24.71
N LEU A 121 2.33 5.41 -25.19
CA LEU A 121 3.45 6.20 -25.72
C LEU A 121 3.46 6.11 -27.26
N LEU A 122 3.45 7.26 -27.91
CA LEU A 122 3.55 7.37 -29.37
C LEU A 122 4.88 8.03 -29.74
N LEU A 123 5.62 7.41 -30.65
CA LEU A 123 6.80 7.99 -31.27
C LEU A 123 6.48 8.35 -32.72
N PHE A 124 6.60 9.63 -33.04
CA PHE A 124 6.51 10.15 -34.40
C PHE A 124 7.91 10.26 -35.00
N HIS A 125 8.12 9.57 -36.10
CA HIS A 125 9.39 9.64 -36.85
C HIS A 125 9.48 10.93 -37.67
N PRO A 126 10.67 11.43 -38.04
CA PRO A 126 10.77 12.61 -38.92
C PRO A 126 10.21 12.26 -40.30
N THR A 127 9.62 13.23 -40.98
CA THR A 127 9.15 13.07 -42.37
C THR A 127 10.12 13.68 -43.39
N THR A 128 11.02 14.55 -42.93
CA THR A 128 12.05 15.21 -43.76
C THR A 128 13.42 15.08 -43.11
N GLY A 129 14.49 15.15 -43.90
CA GLY A 129 15.88 15.07 -43.41
C GLY A 129 16.50 13.67 -43.49
N PRO A 130 17.75 13.52 -43.00
CA PRO A 130 18.55 12.30 -43.19
C PRO A 130 18.02 11.07 -42.44
N HIS A 131 17.14 11.29 -41.45
CA HIS A 131 16.52 10.23 -40.66
C HIS A 131 15.00 10.12 -40.90
N ALA A 132 14.52 10.60 -42.06
CA ALA A 132 13.11 10.52 -42.40
C ALA A 132 12.66 9.06 -42.55
N ASN A 133 11.51 8.72 -41.95
CA ASN A 133 10.88 7.42 -42.12
C ASN A 133 9.41 7.65 -42.52
N THR A 134 9.15 7.57 -43.82
CA THR A 134 7.81 7.75 -44.40
C THR A 134 6.97 6.49 -44.38
N ASP A 135 7.59 5.31 -44.27
CA ASP A 135 6.91 4.01 -44.32
C ASP A 135 6.20 3.70 -43.00
N LYS A 136 6.81 4.09 -41.88
CA LYS A 136 6.22 3.99 -40.54
C LYS A 136 6.25 5.38 -39.89
N PRO A 137 5.24 6.22 -40.10
CA PRO A 137 5.24 7.59 -39.60
C PRO A 137 5.05 7.68 -38.07
N MET A 138 4.51 6.63 -37.44
CA MET A 138 4.22 6.57 -36.02
C MET A 138 4.41 5.13 -35.49
N GLU A 139 5.00 5.01 -34.31
CA GLU A 139 5.07 3.76 -33.56
C GLU A 139 4.42 3.92 -32.18
N ARG A 140 3.75 2.85 -31.74
CA ARG A 140 3.01 2.82 -30.48
C ARG A 140 3.65 1.82 -29.54
N LEU A 141 3.89 2.25 -28.31
CA LEU A 141 4.22 1.39 -27.18
C LEU A 141 3.03 1.36 -26.22
N GLU A 142 2.50 0.16 -26.02
CA GLU A 142 1.47 -0.12 -25.03
C GLU A 142 2.13 -0.60 -23.73
N PHE A 143 1.70 -0.03 -22.61
CA PHE A 143 2.19 -0.40 -21.30
C PHE A 143 1.49 -1.68 -20.83
N ASN A 144 2.10 -2.83 -21.09
CA ASN A 144 1.67 -4.12 -20.54
C ASN A 144 2.25 -4.35 -19.13
N THR A 145 1.85 -5.45 -18.47
CA THR A 145 2.37 -5.83 -17.15
C THR A 145 3.89 -6.05 -17.22
N GLY A 146 4.67 -5.05 -16.83
CA GLY A 146 6.14 -5.12 -16.77
C GLY A 146 6.87 -3.83 -17.16
N ILE A 147 6.22 -2.90 -17.88
CA ILE A 147 6.83 -1.62 -18.27
C ILE A 147 6.32 -0.54 -17.29
N SER A 148 7.00 -0.37 -16.17
CA SER A 148 6.67 0.68 -15.18
C SER A 148 7.85 1.61 -14.88
N THR A 149 9.02 1.34 -15.44
CA THR A 149 10.24 2.13 -15.23
C THR A 149 10.74 2.79 -16.53
N ALA A 150 11.63 3.77 -16.39
CA ALA A 150 12.18 4.52 -17.52
C ALA A 150 13.11 3.69 -18.44
N GLU A 151 13.79 2.67 -17.92
CA GLU A 151 14.83 1.93 -18.66
C GLU A 151 14.30 1.12 -19.85
N PRO A 152 13.20 0.34 -19.74
CA PRO A 152 12.62 -0.34 -20.90
C PRO A 152 12.17 0.63 -21.98
N VAL A 153 11.58 1.77 -21.59
CA VAL A 153 11.13 2.80 -22.53
C VAL A 153 12.32 3.49 -23.23
N HIS A 154 13.40 3.75 -22.50
CA HIS A 154 14.65 4.24 -23.06
C HIS A 154 15.23 3.28 -24.10
N SER A 155 15.26 1.98 -23.79
CA SER A 155 15.74 0.95 -24.72
C SER A 155 14.86 0.83 -25.96
N TRP A 156 13.55 1.05 -25.82
CA TRP A 156 12.62 1.09 -26.95
C TRP A 156 12.88 2.31 -27.84
N LEU A 157 12.97 3.52 -27.27
CA LEU A 157 13.28 4.74 -28.02
C LEU A 157 14.64 4.66 -28.74
N SER A 158 15.67 4.13 -28.06
CA SER A 158 17.02 4.03 -28.63
C SER A 158 17.08 3.10 -29.85
N ARG A 159 16.30 2.01 -29.85
CA ARG A 159 16.18 1.10 -31.01
C ARG A 159 15.51 1.76 -32.21
N LEU A 160 14.59 2.68 -31.98
CA LEU A 160 13.83 3.36 -33.03
C LEU A 160 14.52 4.62 -33.56
N LEU A 161 15.63 5.03 -32.95
CA LEU A 161 16.39 6.22 -33.33
C LEU A 161 17.84 5.84 -33.72
N PRO A 162 18.04 5.09 -34.81
CA PRO A 162 19.39 4.70 -35.25
C PRO A 162 20.20 5.90 -35.73
N GLY A 163 21.51 5.90 -35.44
CA GLY A 163 22.43 6.93 -35.91
C GLY A 163 22.34 8.27 -35.15
N ARG A 164 21.78 8.27 -33.94
CA ARG A 164 21.64 9.45 -33.07
C ARG A 164 22.20 9.17 -31.68
N PRO A 165 22.61 10.19 -30.90
CA PRO A 165 23.07 9.97 -29.52
C PRO A 165 21.90 9.56 -28.61
N HIS A 166 22.12 8.53 -27.77
CA HIS A 166 21.16 8.05 -26.77
C HIS A 166 21.75 8.24 -25.36
N PRO A 167 21.47 9.37 -24.69
CA PRO A 167 22.01 9.60 -23.36
C PRO A 167 21.47 8.60 -22.32
N PRO A 168 22.29 8.19 -21.33
CA PRO A 168 21.85 7.25 -20.30
C PRO A 168 20.82 7.87 -19.35
N VAL A 169 19.94 7.04 -18.80
CA VAL A 169 18.95 7.44 -17.79
C VAL A 169 19.64 7.63 -16.44
N VAL A 170 19.53 8.82 -15.83
CA VAL A 170 20.20 9.15 -14.56
C VAL A 170 19.15 9.39 -13.47
N ARG A 171 19.09 8.49 -12.48
CA ARG A 171 18.17 8.58 -11.34
C ARG A 171 18.69 9.57 -10.27
N PRO A 172 17.91 10.56 -9.83
CA PRO A 172 18.30 11.42 -8.73
C PRO A 172 18.31 10.65 -7.40
N ILE A 173 19.30 10.93 -6.55
CA ILE A 173 19.43 10.30 -5.23
C ILE A 173 18.32 10.83 -4.32
N ASN A 174 17.53 9.93 -3.74
CA ASN A 174 16.48 10.30 -2.79
C ASN A 174 17.06 10.47 -1.37
N TYR A 175 17.55 11.68 -1.07
CA TYR A 175 18.11 12.02 0.24
C TYR A 175 17.11 11.89 1.39
N ILE A 176 15.81 12.14 1.14
CA ILE A 176 14.75 11.98 2.15
C ILE A 176 14.64 10.52 2.57
N LYS A 177 14.67 9.59 1.61
CA LYS A 177 14.64 8.15 1.90
C LYS A 177 15.86 7.74 2.72
N ILE A 178 17.05 8.21 2.34
CA ILE A 178 18.28 7.94 3.09
C ILE A 178 18.14 8.47 4.52
N ALA A 179 17.81 9.76 4.70
CA ALA A 179 17.67 10.38 6.00
C ALA A 179 16.61 9.68 6.88
N THR A 180 15.43 9.40 6.35
CA THR A 180 14.35 8.72 7.08
C THR A 180 14.75 7.30 7.48
N THR A 181 15.39 6.53 6.59
CA THR A 181 15.88 5.19 6.94
C THR A 181 16.97 5.23 8.00
N THR A 182 17.93 6.15 7.90
CA THR A 182 19.02 6.29 8.88
C THR A 182 18.47 6.70 10.24
N VAL A 183 17.58 7.69 10.30
CA VAL A 183 16.94 8.13 11.56
C VAL A 183 16.10 7.00 12.17
N ALA A 184 15.35 6.26 11.36
CA ALA A 184 14.56 5.14 11.86
C ALA A 184 15.43 4.03 12.47
N VAL A 185 16.53 3.66 11.80
CA VAL A 185 17.46 2.64 12.29
C VAL A 185 18.16 3.09 13.57
N LEU A 186 18.70 4.31 13.58
CA LEU A 186 19.37 4.86 14.77
C LEU A 186 18.38 5.09 15.92
N GLY A 187 17.18 5.57 15.62
CA GLY A 187 16.09 5.73 16.59
C GLY A 187 15.65 4.40 17.19
N GLY A 188 15.52 3.35 16.37
CA GLY A 188 15.23 2.01 16.84
C GLY A 188 16.32 1.45 17.75
N LEU A 189 17.59 1.60 17.36
CA LEU A 189 18.73 1.12 18.15
C LEU A 189 18.86 1.87 19.49
N THR A 190 18.71 3.19 19.47
CA THR A 190 18.73 4.02 20.68
C THR A 190 17.57 3.68 21.61
N PHE A 191 16.37 3.48 21.06
CA PHE A 191 15.22 3.03 21.85
C PHE A 191 15.48 1.68 22.52
N LEU A 192 15.97 0.69 21.78
CA LEU A 192 16.25 -0.64 22.33
C LEU A 192 17.34 -0.63 23.41
N THR A 193 18.39 0.18 23.24
CA THR A 193 19.49 0.29 24.22
C THR A 193 19.07 1.03 25.48
N VAL A 194 18.27 2.10 25.36
CA VAL A 194 17.78 2.88 26.52
C VAL A 194 16.63 2.17 27.24
N ALA A 195 15.70 1.56 26.51
CA ALA A 195 14.57 0.84 27.10
C ALA A 195 14.95 -0.56 27.58
N GLY A 196 16.00 -1.15 27.01
CA GLY A 196 16.55 -2.46 27.36
C GLY A 196 16.66 -2.74 28.87
N PRO A 197 17.38 -1.92 29.66
CA PRO A 197 17.53 -2.18 31.10
C PRO A 197 16.21 -2.16 31.89
N TYR A 198 15.17 -1.48 31.40
CA TYR A 198 13.85 -1.45 32.05
C TYR A 198 12.94 -2.59 31.58
N LEU A 199 13.01 -2.95 30.29
CA LEU A 199 12.15 -3.97 29.69
C LEU A 199 12.68 -5.39 29.91
N LEU A 200 14.00 -5.60 29.85
CA LEU A 200 14.61 -6.93 29.95
C LEU A 200 14.25 -7.64 31.26
N PRO A 201 14.30 -7.00 32.46
CA PRO A 201 13.91 -7.67 33.70
C PRO A 201 12.45 -8.10 33.71
N VAL A 202 11.55 -7.31 33.10
CA VAL A 202 10.13 -7.62 32.99
C VAL A 202 9.92 -8.81 32.05
N ILE A 203 10.51 -8.76 30.86
CA ILE A 203 10.39 -9.81 29.83
C ILE A 203 11.04 -11.12 30.30
N GLN A 204 12.15 -11.07 31.04
CA GLN A 204 12.83 -12.27 31.54
C GLN A 204 12.20 -12.82 32.83
N SER A 205 11.21 -12.14 33.42
CA SER A 205 10.63 -12.58 34.67
C SER A 205 9.80 -13.85 34.51
N ARG A 206 10.24 -14.94 35.14
CA ARG A 206 9.53 -16.24 35.13
C ARG A 206 8.11 -16.13 35.69
N ASN A 207 7.90 -15.26 36.69
CA ASN A 207 6.59 -15.07 37.31
C ASN A 207 5.59 -14.42 36.35
N LEU A 208 6.03 -13.50 35.49
CA LEU A 208 5.17 -12.91 34.46
C LEU A 208 4.71 -13.96 33.47
N TRP A 209 5.64 -14.77 32.94
CA TRP A 209 5.30 -15.84 32.01
C TRP A 209 4.42 -16.92 32.65
N ALA A 210 4.67 -17.25 33.92
CA ALA A 210 3.81 -18.17 34.66
C ALA A 210 2.39 -17.59 34.82
N ALA A 211 2.26 -16.31 35.16
CA ALA A 211 0.96 -15.64 35.29
C ALA A 211 0.21 -15.57 33.94
N ILE A 212 0.89 -15.15 32.86
CA ILE A 212 0.32 -15.08 31.51
C ILE A 212 -0.14 -16.48 31.05
N SER A 213 0.70 -17.50 31.24
CA SER A 213 0.37 -18.86 30.85
C SER A 213 -0.83 -19.40 31.64
N LEU A 214 -0.89 -19.13 32.94
CA LEU A 214 -2.02 -19.54 33.78
C LEU A 214 -3.32 -18.85 33.35
N ILE A 215 -3.29 -17.55 33.07
CA ILE A 215 -4.46 -16.81 32.55
C ILE A 215 -4.91 -17.41 31.21
N ALA A 216 -3.97 -17.70 30.30
CA ALA A 216 -4.28 -18.29 29.01
C ALA A 216 -4.93 -19.68 29.16
N VAL A 217 -4.39 -20.55 30.02
CA VAL A 217 -4.98 -21.87 30.29
C VAL A 217 -6.39 -21.73 30.86
N LEU A 218 -6.63 -20.85 31.83
CA LEU A 218 -7.98 -20.63 32.39
C LEU A 218 -8.96 -20.09 31.34
N LEU A 219 -8.53 -19.16 30.50
CA LEU A 219 -9.37 -18.58 29.44
C LEU A 219 -9.74 -19.63 28.38
N PHE A 220 -8.79 -20.46 27.96
CA PHE A 220 -9.04 -21.45 26.92
C PHE A 220 -9.79 -22.69 27.43
N THR A 221 -9.61 -23.07 28.70
CA THR A 221 -10.34 -24.21 29.31
C THR A 221 -11.76 -23.86 29.74
N SER A 222 -12.08 -22.60 30.00
CA SER A 222 -13.43 -22.16 30.39
C SER A 222 -14.43 -22.07 29.23
N GLY A 223 -13.98 -22.20 27.97
CA GLY A 223 -14.84 -22.16 26.79
C GLY A 223 -14.88 -20.81 26.07
N HIS A 224 -13.94 -19.90 26.30
CA HIS A 224 -13.92 -18.58 25.65
C HIS A 224 -13.95 -18.64 24.10
N MET A 225 -13.31 -19.66 23.49
CA MET A 225 -13.35 -19.85 22.03
C MET A 225 -14.74 -20.20 21.51
N PHE A 226 -15.54 -20.95 22.26
CA PHE A 226 -16.92 -21.25 21.89
C PHE A 226 -17.72 -19.95 21.76
N ASN A 227 -17.58 -19.05 22.73
CA ASN A 227 -18.24 -17.74 22.72
C ASN A 227 -17.78 -16.88 21.55
N HIS A 228 -16.48 -16.87 21.26
CA HIS A 228 -15.92 -16.08 20.17
C HIS A 228 -16.40 -16.55 18.79
N ILE A 229 -16.49 -17.86 18.58
CA ILE A 229 -16.93 -18.45 17.30
C ILE A 229 -18.44 -18.27 17.12
N ARG A 230 -19.23 -18.61 18.13
CA ARG A 230 -20.70 -18.65 18.01
C ARG A 230 -21.39 -17.32 18.32
N LYS A 231 -20.64 -16.30 18.75
CA LYS A 231 -21.15 -14.95 19.07
C LYS A 231 -22.35 -15.02 20.03
N VAL A 232 -22.23 -15.83 21.08
CA VAL A 232 -23.29 -16.03 22.07
C VAL A 232 -23.57 -14.73 22.84
N PRO A 233 -24.82 -14.52 23.31
CA PRO A 233 -25.13 -13.36 24.14
C PRO A 233 -24.38 -13.41 25.47
N TYR A 234 -24.09 -12.24 26.03
CA TYR A 234 -23.35 -12.12 27.28
C TYR A 234 -24.16 -12.62 28.48
N VAL A 235 -25.45 -12.26 28.51
CA VAL A 235 -26.49 -12.73 29.44
C VAL A 235 -27.81 -12.83 28.67
N ALA A 236 -28.76 -13.62 29.17
CA ALA A 236 -30.10 -13.73 28.59
C ALA A 236 -31.18 -13.45 29.64
N SER A 237 -32.39 -13.08 29.21
CA SER A 237 -33.54 -12.97 30.12
C SER A 237 -34.03 -14.37 30.52
N ASN A 238 -34.43 -14.53 31.78
CA ASN A 238 -34.96 -15.78 32.33
C ASN A 238 -36.45 -16.01 31.98
N GLY A 239 -37.05 -15.15 31.15
CA GLY A 239 -38.48 -15.24 30.76
C GLY A 239 -39.48 -14.88 31.87
N LYS A 240 -39.00 -14.57 33.08
CA LYS A 240 -39.78 -14.18 34.27
C LYS A 240 -39.43 -12.77 34.77
N GLY A 241 -38.86 -11.94 33.89
CA GLY A 241 -38.46 -10.56 34.20
C GLY A 241 -37.09 -10.42 34.87
N GLY A 242 -36.28 -11.48 34.98
CA GLY A 242 -34.92 -11.46 35.51
C GLY A 242 -33.85 -11.86 34.49
N VAL A 243 -32.59 -11.82 34.91
CA VAL A 243 -31.42 -12.19 34.08
C VAL A 243 -30.96 -13.62 34.42
N SER A 244 -30.71 -14.44 33.40
CA SER A 244 -30.09 -15.76 33.49
C SER A 244 -28.61 -15.66 33.13
N TYR A 245 -27.75 -16.03 34.09
CA TYR A 245 -26.29 -16.04 33.92
C TYR A 245 -25.75 -17.35 33.36
N PHE A 246 -26.50 -18.43 33.50
CA PHE A 246 -26.20 -19.75 32.94
C PHE A 246 -27.22 -20.09 31.87
N SER A 247 -26.76 -20.70 30.78
CA SER A 247 -27.65 -21.15 29.71
C SER A 247 -28.19 -22.55 30.02
N GLY A 248 -29.41 -22.83 29.55
CA GLY A 248 -30.01 -24.15 29.66
C GLY A 248 -29.40 -25.16 28.67
N GLY A 249 -29.18 -26.39 29.14
CA GLY A 249 -28.68 -27.50 28.32
C GLY A 249 -27.16 -27.51 28.14
N PHE A 250 -26.63 -28.68 27.76
CA PHE A 250 -25.19 -28.96 27.76
C PHE A 250 -24.43 -28.35 26.56
N GLN A 251 -25.13 -28.08 25.45
CA GLN A 251 -24.51 -27.61 24.21
C GLN A 251 -24.54 -26.08 24.03
N SER A 252 -25.17 -25.35 24.95
CA SER A 252 -25.24 -23.89 24.92
C SER A 252 -24.40 -23.31 26.06
N GLN A 253 -23.91 -22.09 25.90
CA GLN A 253 -23.15 -21.37 26.92
C GLN A 253 -23.33 -19.86 26.72
N PHE A 254 -23.30 -19.09 27.82
CA PHE A 254 -23.29 -17.63 27.77
C PHE A 254 -21.89 -17.03 27.95
N GLY A 255 -21.76 -15.76 27.55
CA GLY A 255 -20.57 -14.95 27.78
C GLY A 255 -20.15 -14.92 29.25
N MET A 256 -21.07 -14.48 30.12
CA MET A 256 -20.80 -14.36 31.55
C MET A 256 -20.53 -15.72 32.21
N GLU A 257 -21.17 -16.79 31.73
CA GLU A 257 -20.94 -18.14 32.23
C GLU A 257 -19.46 -18.55 32.13
N THR A 258 -18.81 -18.31 30.98
CA THR A 258 -17.37 -18.62 30.83
C THR A 258 -16.51 -17.90 31.86
N GLN A 259 -16.83 -16.65 32.19
CA GLN A 259 -16.06 -15.85 33.15
C GLN A 259 -16.24 -16.35 34.58
N ILE A 260 -17.47 -16.73 34.95
CA ILE A 260 -17.75 -17.32 36.26
C ILE A 260 -16.99 -18.64 36.40
N VAL A 261 -17.03 -19.51 35.38
CA VAL A 261 -16.29 -20.79 35.41
C VAL A 261 -14.77 -20.56 35.44
N ALA A 262 -14.24 -19.61 34.67
CA ALA A 262 -12.83 -19.24 34.70
C ALA A 262 -12.39 -18.74 36.09
N ALA A 263 -13.22 -17.94 36.77
CA ALA A 263 -12.95 -17.47 38.13
C ALA A 263 -12.94 -18.63 39.14
N ILE A 264 -13.90 -19.55 39.05
CA ILE A 264 -13.96 -20.76 39.89
C ILE A 264 -12.68 -21.59 39.70
N TYR A 265 -12.29 -21.88 38.45
CA TYR A 265 -11.05 -22.61 38.14
C TYR A 265 -9.80 -21.87 38.62
N GLY A 266 -9.79 -20.53 38.53
CA GLY A 266 -8.72 -19.70 39.03
C GLY A 266 -8.55 -19.82 40.55
N VAL A 267 -9.65 -19.72 41.31
CA VAL A 267 -9.63 -19.87 42.78
C VAL A 267 -9.21 -21.28 43.18
N LEU A 268 -9.74 -22.33 42.55
CA LEU A 268 -9.34 -23.72 42.82
C LEU A 268 -7.86 -23.97 42.53
N SER A 269 -7.38 -23.48 41.37
CA SER A 269 -5.96 -23.61 40.99
C SER A 269 -5.07 -22.86 41.97
N PHE A 270 -5.43 -21.63 42.34
CA PHE A 270 -4.68 -20.82 43.29
C PHE A 270 -4.65 -21.44 44.70
N ALA A 271 -5.78 -21.95 45.19
CA ALA A 271 -5.86 -22.63 46.47
C ALA A 271 -5.01 -23.90 46.48
N THR A 272 -5.05 -24.69 45.40
CA THR A 272 -4.24 -25.91 45.25
C THR A 272 -2.74 -25.60 45.20
N ILE A 273 -2.33 -24.59 44.42
CA ILE A 273 -0.93 -24.15 44.33
C ILE A 273 -0.45 -23.60 45.68
N SER A 274 -1.28 -22.82 46.37
CA SER A 274 -0.96 -22.28 47.69
C SER A 274 -0.78 -23.41 48.72
N LEU A 275 -1.67 -24.40 48.71
CA LEU A 275 -1.58 -25.56 49.57
C LEU A 275 -0.33 -26.42 49.29
N ALA A 276 0.04 -26.61 48.02
CA ALA A 276 1.16 -27.45 47.64
C ALA A 276 2.54 -26.76 47.78
N ILE A 277 2.63 -25.46 47.50
CA ILE A 277 3.93 -24.75 47.40
C ILE A 277 4.17 -23.80 48.57
N LYS A 278 3.13 -23.08 49.03
CA LYS A 278 3.27 -22.03 50.05
C LYS A 278 3.12 -22.58 51.46
N THR A 279 2.09 -23.39 51.71
CA THR A 279 1.79 -23.94 53.04
C THR A 279 2.93 -24.77 53.65
N PRO A 280 3.70 -25.59 52.90
CA PRO A 280 4.84 -26.33 53.47
C PRO A 280 6.00 -25.44 53.91
N ARG A 281 6.08 -24.20 53.43
CA ARG A 281 7.17 -23.25 53.74
C ARG A 281 6.89 -22.38 54.97
N ILE A 282 5.72 -22.51 55.60
CA ILE A 282 5.37 -21.79 56.82
C ILE A 282 6.14 -22.41 58.00
N VAL A 283 6.97 -21.61 58.67
CA VAL A 283 7.82 -22.07 59.78
C VAL A 283 7.01 -22.43 61.01
N ASP A 284 5.98 -21.63 61.33
CA ASP A 284 5.14 -21.81 62.51
C ASP A 284 4.15 -22.98 62.34
N PRO A 285 4.24 -24.05 63.17
CA PRO A 285 3.39 -25.23 63.01
C PRO A 285 1.89 -24.94 63.20
N ARG A 286 1.54 -23.98 64.06
CA ARG A 286 0.13 -23.57 64.28
C ARG A 286 -0.43 -22.86 63.06
N GLN A 287 0.31 -21.92 62.48
CA GLN A 287 -0.09 -21.20 61.28
C GLN A 287 -0.16 -22.12 60.06
N GLN A 288 0.77 -23.07 59.95
CA GLN A 288 0.76 -24.09 58.90
C GLN A 288 -0.52 -24.94 58.98
N LYS A 289 -0.88 -25.47 60.17
CA LYS A 289 -2.12 -26.24 60.37
C LYS A 289 -3.35 -25.43 60.01
N MET A 290 -3.44 -24.18 60.45
CA MET A 290 -4.53 -23.27 60.06
C MET A 290 -4.59 -23.07 58.55
N ALA A 291 -3.45 -22.82 57.90
CA ALA A 291 -3.40 -22.62 56.45
C ALA A 291 -3.86 -23.88 55.68
N VAL A 292 -3.48 -25.08 56.12
CA VAL A 292 -3.98 -26.33 55.52
C VAL A 292 -5.50 -26.42 55.64
N MET A 293 -6.05 -26.15 56.83
CA MET A 293 -7.50 -26.21 57.07
C MET A 293 -8.26 -25.16 56.23
N VAL A 294 -7.74 -23.94 56.16
CA VAL A 294 -8.35 -22.85 55.39
C VAL A 294 -8.33 -23.14 53.90
N TRP A 295 -7.18 -23.50 53.32
CA TRP A 295 -7.09 -23.81 51.90
C TRP A 295 -7.88 -25.06 51.52
N GLY A 296 -7.87 -26.09 52.37
CA GLY A 296 -8.70 -27.28 52.19
C GLY A 296 -10.20 -26.94 52.22
N GLY A 297 -10.64 -26.09 53.16
CA GLY A 297 -12.01 -25.62 53.24
C GLY A 297 -12.44 -24.79 52.01
N ILE A 298 -11.57 -23.91 51.51
CA ILE A 298 -11.81 -23.15 50.27
C ILE A 298 -11.96 -24.09 49.08
N ILE A 299 -11.08 -25.08 48.93
CA ILE A 299 -11.17 -26.08 47.85
C ILE A 299 -12.51 -26.81 47.93
N LEU A 300 -12.89 -27.30 49.11
CA LEU A 300 -14.15 -28.03 49.31
C LEU A 300 -15.37 -27.16 48.93
N LEU A 301 -15.43 -25.92 49.43
CA LEU A 301 -16.55 -25.02 49.20
C LEU A 301 -16.66 -24.64 47.72
N VAL A 302 -15.56 -24.23 47.11
CA VAL A 302 -15.57 -23.78 45.70
C VAL A 302 -15.82 -24.95 44.75
N TYR A 303 -15.32 -26.15 45.06
CA TYR A 303 -15.61 -27.35 44.28
C TYR A 303 -17.06 -27.82 44.44
N SER A 304 -17.63 -27.72 45.65
CA SER A 304 -19.07 -27.92 45.89
C SER A 304 -19.90 -26.95 45.03
N PHE A 305 -19.54 -25.67 45.00
CA PHE A 305 -20.20 -24.68 44.15
C PHE A 305 -20.08 -25.02 42.65
N LEU A 306 -18.90 -25.44 42.19
CA LEU A 306 -18.69 -25.89 40.81
C LEU A 306 -19.61 -27.07 40.45
N LEU A 307 -19.72 -28.07 41.32
CA LEU A 307 -20.61 -29.21 41.12
C LEU A 307 -22.09 -28.78 41.11
N SER A 308 -22.50 -27.87 41.98
CA SER A 308 -23.86 -27.35 42.00
C SER A 308 -24.22 -26.68 40.66
N VAL A 309 -23.33 -25.82 40.13
CA VAL A 309 -23.47 -25.22 38.79
C VAL A 309 -23.51 -26.28 37.68
N PHE A 310 -22.64 -27.29 37.76
CA PHE A 310 -22.61 -28.38 36.78
C PHE A 310 -23.93 -29.18 36.78
N ARG A 311 -24.53 -29.41 37.95
CA ARG A 311 -25.84 -30.09 38.10
C ARG A 311 -26.99 -29.28 37.53
N VAL A 312 -26.95 -27.95 37.62
CA VAL A 312 -27.94 -27.09 36.95
C VAL A 312 -27.91 -27.30 35.44
N LYS A 313 -26.72 -27.51 34.85
CA LYS A 313 -26.59 -27.84 33.43
C LYS A 313 -26.91 -29.29 33.10
N ASN A 314 -26.57 -30.23 33.98
CA ASN A 314 -26.81 -31.65 33.82
C ASN A 314 -27.69 -32.20 34.96
N GLY A 315 -29.01 -32.05 34.81
CA GLY A 315 -29.98 -32.46 35.83
C GLY A 315 -29.96 -33.96 36.16
N GLY A 316 -29.38 -34.80 35.31
CA GLY A 316 -29.22 -36.24 35.56
C GLY A 316 -28.01 -36.60 36.43
N TYR A 317 -27.19 -35.62 36.86
CA TYR A 317 -25.98 -35.91 37.62
C TYR A 317 -26.28 -36.26 39.10
N PRO A 318 -25.93 -37.47 39.57
CA PRO A 318 -26.42 -38.00 40.85
C PRO A 318 -25.60 -37.56 42.08
N PHE A 319 -24.37 -37.08 41.89
CA PHE A 319 -23.47 -36.75 43.00
C PHE A 319 -23.54 -35.27 43.37
N TRP A 320 -23.44 -34.97 44.67
CA TRP A 320 -23.40 -33.61 45.20
C TRP A 320 -22.48 -33.53 46.41
N LEU A 321 -22.01 -32.32 46.72
CA LEU A 321 -21.17 -32.03 47.87
C LEU A 321 -21.77 -30.84 48.62
N PRO A 322 -21.96 -30.90 49.95
CA PRO A 322 -22.42 -29.76 50.73
C PRO A 322 -21.41 -28.60 50.68
N PRO A 323 -21.84 -27.33 50.83
CA PRO A 323 -23.17 -26.88 51.26
C PRO A 323 -24.18 -26.61 50.13
N PHE A 324 -23.80 -26.82 48.85
CA PHE A 324 -24.60 -26.46 47.67
C PHE A 324 -25.12 -27.65 46.86
#